data_AF-A0AAV5V2S9-F1
#
_entry.id   AF-A0AAV5V2S9-F1
#
_cell.length_a   1.000
_cell.length_b   1.000
_cell.length_c   1.000
_cell.angle_alpha   90.00
_cell.angle_beta   90.00
_cell.angle_gamma   90.00
#
_symmetry.space_group_name_H-M   'P 1'
#
loop_
_entity.id
_entity.type
_entity.pdbx_description
1 polymer ?
#
loop_
_entity_poly.entity_id
_entity_poly.type
_entity_poly.pdbx_seq_one_letter_code
_entity_poly.pdbx_strand_id
1 'polypeptide(L)'
;RERERDQFRVIYHCISTGQSKVLMRGLYFANGIQVLPDKESFVVAETTRARIMRYFFAGPKKGTTETFIENLPGMPDNIRLSKNGTLWVGLAGVRKAGQKNVLEDLSGSPKTRQILQSKDKVELE
;
A
#
# COMPACT_ATOMS: atom_id res chain seq x y z
N ARG A 1 -18.45 6.75 -4.21
CA ARG A 1 -17.80 5.59 -4.87
C ARG A 1 -16.56 5.98 -5.67
N GLU A 2 -16.63 6.78 -6.75
CA GLU A 2 -15.41 7.21 -7.49
C GLU A 2 -14.56 8.26 -6.76
N ARG A 3 -15.20 9.24 -6.11
CA ARG A 3 -14.51 10.24 -5.27
C ARG A 3 -13.76 9.66 -4.06
N GLU A 4 -14.03 8.43 -3.65
CA GLU A 4 -13.41 7.78 -2.48
C GLU A 4 -12.16 6.97 -2.83
N ARG A 5 -11.97 6.59 -4.11
CA ARG A 5 -10.78 5.86 -4.54
C ARG A 5 -9.53 6.74 -4.56
N ASP A 6 -9.66 8.05 -4.70
CA ASP A 6 -8.51 8.94 -4.92
C ASP A 6 -7.80 9.38 -3.61
N GLN A 7 -8.11 8.74 -2.47
CA GLN A 7 -7.50 9.08 -1.17
C GLN A 7 -6.04 8.66 -1.07
N PHE A 8 -5.70 7.43 -1.49
CA PHE A 8 -4.34 6.90 -1.35
C PHE A 8 -3.60 6.89 -2.68
N ARG A 9 -2.39 7.42 -2.66
CA ARG A 9 -1.58 7.71 -3.83
C ARG A 9 -0.11 7.43 -3.55
N VAL A 10 0.64 7.14 -4.59
CA VAL A 10 2.11 7.21 -4.57
C VAL A 10 2.53 8.47 -5.29
N ILE A 11 3.40 9.25 -4.65
CA ILE A 11 3.91 10.51 -5.18
C ILE A 11 5.41 10.36 -5.39
N TYR A 12 5.87 10.72 -6.58
CA TYR A 12 7.26 11.00 -6.86
C TYR A 12 7.50 12.49 -6.65
N HIS A 13 8.52 12.84 -5.88
CA HIS A 13 8.90 14.22 -5.62
C HIS A 13 10.37 14.43 -5.97
N CYS A 14 10.65 15.40 -6.84
CA CYS A 14 12.00 15.80 -7.19
C CYS A 14 12.43 16.95 -6.28
N ILE A 15 13.38 16.67 -5.37
CA ILE A 15 13.82 17.65 -4.36
C ILE A 15 14.46 18.87 -5.00
N SER A 16 15.26 18.70 -6.06
CA SER A 16 16.00 19.81 -6.69
C SER A 16 15.10 20.80 -7.43
N THR A 17 13.97 20.34 -7.98
CA THR A 17 13.04 21.19 -8.74
C THR A 17 11.77 21.53 -7.97
N GLY A 18 11.53 20.89 -6.81
CA GLY A 18 10.29 20.98 -6.05
C GLY A 18 9.07 20.35 -6.75
N GLN A 19 9.25 19.70 -7.90
CA GLN A 19 8.14 19.16 -8.68
C GLN A 19 7.66 17.81 -8.13
N SER A 20 6.34 17.64 -8.08
CA SER A 20 5.68 16.42 -7.64
C SER A 20 4.82 15.83 -8.74
N LYS A 21 4.85 14.50 -8.88
CA LYS A 21 4.00 13.74 -9.80
C LYS A 21 3.34 12.60 -9.07
N VAL A 22 2.05 12.40 -9.30
CA VAL A 22 1.36 11.19 -8.85
C VAL A 22 1.68 10.03 -9.79
N LEU A 23 2.24 8.95 -9.24
CA LEU A 23 2.57 7.72 -9.99
C LEU A 23 1.44 6.69 -9.92
N MET A 24 0.76 6.58 -8.77
CA MET A 24 -0.37 5.67 -8.58
C MET A 24 -1.50 6.40 -7.85
N ARG A 25 -2.74 6.04 -8.21
CA ARG A 25 -3.99 6.52 -7.59
C ARG A 25 -4.90 5.33 -7.32
N GLY A 26 -5.95 5.52 -6.52
CA GLY A 26 -6.93 4.46 -6.35
C GLY A 26 -6.54 3.38 -5.35
N LEU A 27 -5.50 3.60 -4.54
CA LEU A 27 -4.94 2.56 -3.68
C LEU A 27 -5.82 2.31 -2.45
N TYR A 28 -5.78 1.08 -1.96
CA TYR A 28 -6.58 0.61 -0.82
C TYR A 28 -5.75 0.62 0.47
N PHE A 29 -5.56 1.82 1.04
CA PHE A 29 -4.69 2.08 2.18
C PHE A 29 -3.23 1.70 1.85
N ALA A 30 -2.57 2.58 1.10
CA ALA A 30 -1.17 2.42 0.71
C ALA A 30 -0.26 2.70 1.91
N ASN A 31 0.35 1.66 2.49
CA ASN A 31 1.06 1.77 3.76
C ASN A 31 2.59 1.64 3.59
N GLY A 32 3.05 0.51 3.07
CA GLY A 32 4.47 0.29 2.75
C GLY A 32 4.81 0.55 1.28
N ILE A 33 6.01 1.07 1.02
CA ILE A 33 6.58 1.22 -0.33
C ILE A 33 8.07 0.83 -0.32
N GLN A 34 8.55 0.18 -1.38
CA GLN A 34 9.96 -0.22 -1.53
C GLN A 34 10.37 -0.26 -3.00
N VAL A 35 11.44 0.45 -3.38
CA VAL A 35 12.05 0.36 -4.72
C VAL A 35 12.78 -0.98 -4.84
N LEU A 36 12.63 -1.64 -5.99
CA LEU A 36 13.29 -2.91 -6.26
C LEU A 36 14.71 -2.71 -6.85
N PRO A 37 15.61 -3.70 -6.71
CA PRO A 37 16.98 -3.60 -7.25
C PRO A 37 17.08 -3.47 -8.77
N ASP A 38 16.00 -3.78 -9.49
CA ASP A 38 15.93 -3.67 -10.95
C ASP A 38 16.09 -2.23 -11.47
N LYS A 39 15.98 -1.22 -10.60
CA LYS A 39 15.98 0.21 -10.94
C LYS A 39 14.90 0.60 -11.96
N GLU A 40 13.87 -0.22 -12.09
CA GLU A 40 12.75 -0.03 -13.01
C GLU A 40 11.41 0.02 -12.32
N SER A 41 11.30 -0.54 -11.11
CA SER A 41 10.01 -0.66 -10.42
C SER A 41 10.09 -0.51 -8.91
N PHE A 42 8.93 -0.28 -8.29
CA PHE A 42 8.74 -0.35 -6.84
C PHE A 42 7.49 -1.17 -6.53
N VAL A 43 7.40 -1.63 -5.28
CA VAL A 43 6.24 -2.32 -4.74
C VAL A 43 5.54 -1.47 -3.68
N VAL A 44 4.23 -1.65 -3.53
CA VAL A 44 3.38 -0.95 -2.56
C VAL A 44 2.44 -1.94 -1.88
N ALA A 45 2.35 -1.89 -0.55
CA ALA A 45 1.38 -2.64 0.23
C ALA A 45 0.00 -1.95 0.18
N GLU A 46 -1.03 -2.68 -0.19
CA GLU A 46 -2.43 -2.28 -0.01
C GLU A 46 -3.02 -3.01 1.20
N THR A 47 -2.97 -2.37 2.36
CA THR A 47 -3.28 -2.98 3.65
C THR A 47 -4.67 -3.62 3.64
N THR A 48 -5.69 -2.87 3.24
CA THR A 48 -7.09 -3.35 3.26
C THR A 48 -7.43 -4.35 2.15
N ARG A 49 -6.49 -4.65 1.25
CA ARG A 49 -6.64 -5.67 0.20
C ARG A 49 -5.74 -6.89 0.42
N ALA A 50 -4.97 -6.92 1.52
CA ALA A 50 -4.05 -8.00 1.83
C ALA A 50 -3.16 -8.40 0.64
N ARG A 51 -2.65 -7.40 -0.09
CA ARG A 51 -1.86 -7.60 -1.31
C ARG A 51 -0.75 -6.56 -1.46
N ILE A 52 0.19 -6.86 -2.34
CA ILE A 52 1.27 -5.97 -2.76
C ILE A 52 1.15 -5.79 -4.27
N MET A 53 1.17 -4.54 -4.70
CA MET A 53 1.18 -4.14 -6.11
C MET A 53 2.60 -3.76 -6.52
N ARG A 54 2.96 -3.98 -7.78
CA ARG A 54 4.21 -3.50 -8.39
C ARG A 54 3.89 -2.47 -9.46
N TYR A 55 4.62 -1.35 -9.44
CA TYR A 55 4.54 -0.30 -10.45
C TYR A 55 5.89 -0.12 -11.14
N PHE A 56 5.88 -0.06 -12.47
CA PHE A 56 7.08 0.11 -13.29
C PHE A 56 7.23 1.59 -13.68
N PHE A 57 8.28 2.24 -13.19
CA PHE A 57 8.60 3.64 -13.54
C PHE A 57 9.62 3.76 -14.68
N ALA A 58 10.30 2.67 -15.04
CA ALA A 58 11.17 2.56 -16.21
C ALA A 58 11.03 1.19 -16.89
N GLY A 59 11.88 0.94 -17.88
CA GLY A 59 11.88 -0.31 -18.66
C GLY A 59 10.72 -0.45 -19.65
N PRO A 60 10.60 -1.62 -20.31
CA PRO A 60 9.57 -1.89 -21.31
C PRO A 60 8.13 -1.82 -20.77
N LYS A 61 7.96 -2.05 -19.47
CA LYS A 61 6.65 -2.04 -18.79
C LYS A 61 6.33 -0.67 -18.16
N LYS A 62 7.10 0.38 -18.45
CA LYS A 62 6.95 1.71 -17.84
C LYS A 62 5.52 2.22 -17.89
N GLY A 63 5.02 2.70 -16.76
CA GLY A 63 3.67 3.22 -16.57
C GLY A 63 2.63 2.16 -16.24
N THR A 64 2.99 0.87 -16.27
CA THR A 64 2.06 -0.21 -15.93
C THR A 64 2.13 -0.59 -14.44
N THR A 65 1.07 -1.26 -13.99
CA THR A 65 0.94 -1.81 -12.63
C THR A 65 0.48 -3.26 -12.73
N GLU A 66 1.02 -4.12 -11.87
CA GLU A 66 0.60 -5.52 -11.75
C GLU A 66 0.50 -5.94 -10.28
N THR A 67 -0.28 -7.00 -10.01
CA THR A 67 -0.27 -7.65 -8.70
C THR A 67 1.06 -8.37 -8.53
N PHE A 68 1.80 -8.06 -7.46
CA PHE A 68 3.05 -8.74 -7.12
C PHE A 68 2.80 -9.99 -6.29
N ILE A 69 1.98 -9.85 -5.24
CA ILE A 69 1.46 -10.95 -4.44
C ILE A 69 0.10 -10.55 -3.87
N GLU A 70 -0.81 -11.50 -3.74
CA GLU A 70 -2.12 -11.29 -3.13
C GLU A 70 -2.43 -12.38 -2.10
N ASN A 71 -3.55 -12.25 -1.41
CA ASN A 71 -3.99 -13.20 -0.39
C ASN A 71 -2.95 -13.41 0.72
N LEU A 72 -2.28 -12.33 1.12
CA LEU A 72 -1.35 -12.38 2.25
C LEU A 72 -2.07 -12.88 3.51
N PRO A 73 -1.36 -13.59 4.40
CA PRO A 73 -1.91 -14.12 5.64
C PRO A 73 -2.21 -13.03 6.68
N GLY A 74 -2.04 -11.76 6.31
CA GLY A 74 -2.25 -10.61 7.15
C GLY A 74 -2.41 -9.32 6.37
N MET A 75 -2.68 -8.23 7.10
CA MET A 75 -2.78 -6.87 6.56
C MET A 75 -1.37 -6.28 6.40
N PRO A 76 -0.86 -6.08 5.17
CA PRO A 76 0.51 -5.61 4.98
C PRO A 76 0.67 -4.15 5.37
N ASP A 77 1.81 -3.85 5.98
CA ASP A 77 2.24 -2.53 6.40
C ASP A 77 3.56 -2.20 5.66
N ASN A 78 4.60 -1.76 6.39
CA ASN A 78 5.92 -1.44 5.87
C ASN A 78 6.57 -2.63 5.13
N ILE A 79 7.14 -2.33 3.95
CA ILE A 79 7.92 -3.25 3.13
C ILE A 79 9.38 -2.78 3.13
N ARG A 80 10.33 -3.69 3.40
CA ARG A 80 11.77 -3.39 3.33
C ARG A 80 12.54 -4.49 2.63
N LEU A 81 13.48 -4.09 1.77
CA LEU A 81 14.41 -5.00 1.14
C LEU A 81 15.53 -5.40 2.11
N SER A 82 15.78 -6.70 2.25
CA SER A 82 16.92 -7.22 3.00
C SER A 82 18.20 -7.26 2.16
N LYS A 83 19.32 -7.48 2.84
CA LYS A 83 20.64 -7.66 2.21
C LYS A 83 20.72 -8.84 1.23
N ASN A 84 19.88 -9.87 1.42
CA ASN A 84 19.85 -11.05 0.55
C ASN A 84 18.78 -10.95 -0.58
N GLY A 85 18.22 -9.76 -0.81
CA GLY A 85 17.26 -9.53 -1.90
C GLY A 85 15.83 -9.99 -1.62
N THR A 86 15.53 -10.37 -0.38
CA THR A 86 14.16 -10.73 0.06
C THR A 86 13.41 -9.50 0.54
N LEU A 87 12.10 -9.44 0.30
CA LEU A 87 11.25 -8.40 0.86
C LEU A 87 10.69 -8.86 2.21
N TRP A 88 10.97 -8.09 3.26
CA TRP A 88 10.30 -8.20 4.55
C TRP A 88 9.06 -7.32 4.56
N VAL A 89 7.95 -7.87 5.02
CA VAL A 89 6.67 -7.19 5.09
C VAL A 89 6.12 -7.33 6.50
N GLY A 90 5.94 -6.20 7.18
CA GLY A 90 5.23 -6.17 8.46
C GLY A 90 3.76 -6.49 8.23
N LEU A 91 3.17 -7.34 9.08
CA LEU A 91 1.74 -7.64 9.05
C LEU A 91 1.10 -7.07 10.31
N ALA A 92 0.32 -5.99 10.16
CA ALA A 92 -0.35 -5.30 11.27
C ALA A 92 -1.53 -6.10 11.87
N GLY A 93 -1.97 -7.15 11.18
CA GLY A 93 -3.00 -8.06 11.68
C GLY A 93 -2.99 -9.37 10.90
N VAL A 94 -3.39 -10.46 11.56
CA VAL A 94 -3.47 -11.80 10.94
C VAL A 94 -4.86 -11.99 10.31
N ARG A 95 -4.90 -12.65 9.16
CA ARG A 95 -6.12 -13.17 8.54
C ARG A 95 -6.24 -14.64 8.89
N LYS A 96 -6.99 -14.95 9.96
CA LYS A 96 -7.32 -16.34 10.32
C LYS A 96 -8.62 -16.74 9.63
N ALA A 97 -8.63 -17.91 8.99
CA ALA A 97 -9.85 -18.46 8.40
C ALA A 97 -10.96 -18.55 9.46
N GLY A 98 -12.13 -17.98 9.15
CA GLY A 98 -13.30 -17.99 10.04
C GLY A 98 -13.30 -16.94 11.16
N GLN A 99 -12.26 -16.12 11.30
CA GLN A 99 -12.27 -14.97 12.22
C GLN A 99 -12.45 -13.68 11.43
N LYS A 100 -13.45 -12.89 11.84
CA LYS A 100 -13.65 -11.53 11.32
C LYS A 100 -12.51 -10.64 11.81
N ASN A 101 -11.77 -10.05 10.89
CA ASN A 101 -10.80 -9.01 11.20
C ASN A 101 -11.50 -7.66 11.09
N VAL A 102 -11.41 -6.82 12.11
CA VAL A 102 -12.03 -5.47 12.13
C VAL A 102 -11.62 -4.67 10.88
N LEU A 103 -10.37 -4.75 10.43
CA LEU A 103 -9.94 -4.07 9.21
C LEU A 103 -10.60 -4.63 7.94
N GLU A 104 -10.86 -5.93 7.87
CA GLU A 104 -11.49 -6.59 6.72
C GLU A 104 -13.00 -6.31 6.68
N ASP A 105 -13.68 -6.42 7.82
CA ASP A 105 -15.11 -6.09 7.98
C ASP A 105 -15.38 -4.62 7.62
N LEU A 106 -14.51 -3.72 8.06
CA LEU A 106 -14.65 -2.30 7.81
C LEU A 106 -14.16 -1.89 6.41
N SER A 107 -13.38 -2.74 5.72
CA SER A 107 -12.90 -2.47 4.36
C SER A 107 -14.03 -2.31 3.33
N GLY A 108 -15.17 -2.97 3.58
CA GLY A 108 -16.36 -2.97 2.73
C GLY A 108 -17.18 -1.67 2.77
N SER A 109 -16.94 -0.77 3.73
CA SER A 109 -17.68 0.49 3.87
C SER A 109 -16.77 1.72 4.04
N PRO A 110 -16.82 2.71 3.14
CA PRO A 110 -15.94 3.89 3.17
C PRO A 110 -16.03 4.73 4.47
N LYS A 111 -17.24 4.87 5.04
CA LYS A 111 -17.47 5.63 6.28
C LYS A 111 -16.74 5.04 7.48
N THR A 112 -16.68 3.72 7.56
CA THR A 112 -16.11 3.05 8.74
C THR A 112 -14.59 2.99 8.70
N ARG A 113 -13.99 3.05 7.50
CA ARG A 113 -12.55 3.28 7.30
C ARG A 113 -12.08 4.61 7.87
N GLN A 114 -12.89 5.68 7.76
CA GLN A 114 -12.57 7.00 8.33
C GLN A 114 -12.54 6.99 9.86
N ILE A 115 -13.41 6.21 10.51
CA ILE A 115 -13.49 6.13 11.97
C ILE A 115 -12.22 5.48 12.55
N LEU A 116 -11.70 4.42 11.93
CA LEU A 116 -10.44 3.80 12.35
C LEU A 116 -9.28 4.80 12.29
N GLN A 117 -9.15 5.53 11.17
CA GLN A 117 -8.11 6.56 10.98
C GLN A 117 -8.23 7.74 11.96
N SER A 118 -9.43 8.02 12.48
CA SER A 118 -9.63 9.08 13.46
C SER A 118 -9.25 8.69 14.89
N LYS A 119 -9.23 7.38 15.21
CA LYS A 119 -8.89 6.89 16.56
C LYS A 119 -7.40 6.81 16.82
N ASP A 120 -6.59 6.48 15.81
CA ASP A 120 -5.12 6.50 15.90
C ASP A 120 -4.55 7.92 16.12
N LYS A 121 -5.37 8.96 15.90
CA LYS A 121 -5.00 10.36 16.14
C LYS A 121 -5.14 10.79 17.61
N VAL A 122 -5.87 10.03 18.43
CA VAL A 122 -6.17 10.37 19.85
C VAL A 122 -5.18 9.71 20.82
N GLU A 123 -4.40 8.73 20.38
CA GLU A 123 -3.37 8.06 21.20
C GLU A 123 -1.95 8.64 21.05
N LEU A 124 -1.80 9.73 20.28
CA LEU A 124 -0.51 10.40 20.03
C LEU A 124 -0.47 11.88 20.47
N GLU A 125 -1.44 12.32 21.27
CA GLU A 125 -1.36 13.55 22.08
C GLU A 125 -1.30 13.18 23.57
#